data_AF-A0A7C2SLG6-F1
#
_entry.id   AF-A0A7C2SLG6-F1
#
_cell.length_a   1.000
_cell.length_b   1.000
_cell.length_c   1.000
_cell.angle_alpha   90.00
_cell.angle_beta   90.00
_cell.angle_gamma   90.00
#
_symmetry.space_group_name_H-M   'P 1'
#
loop_
_entity.id
_entity.type
_entity.pdbx_description
1 polymer ?
#
loop_
_entity_poly.entity_id
_entity_poly.type
_entity_poly.pdbx_seq_one_letter_code
_entity_poly.pdbx_strand_id
1 'polypeptide(L)'
;MMLLYYHHDMRTTLTLDDDVVAKLKEEMRRSGQSFKETVNTVLRKGLNVPKKNKFEPFKVNPKNLKPRITIDYDNIGELLEQIEGPLHR
;
A
#
# COMPACT_ATOMS: atom_id res chain seq x y z
N MET A 1 -30.72 10.91 27.09
CA MET A 1 -29.53 11.70 27.45
C MET A 1 -28.87 12.20 26.17
N MET A 2 -29.44 13.27 25.61
CA MET A 2 -28.97 13.86 24.36
C MET A 2 -27.86 14.85 24.72
N LEU A 3 -26.61 14.38 24.67
CA LEU A 3 -25.44 15.25 24.74
C LEU A 3 -25.52 16.17 23.53
N LEU A 4 -25.93 17.41 23.79
CA LEU A 4 -25.90 18.52 22.85
C LEU A 4 -24.50 18.57 22.24
N TYR A 5 -24.41 18.21 20.96
CA TYR A 5 -23.20 18.18 20.16
C TYR A 5 -22.77 19.64 19.95
N TYR A 6 -22.08 20.21 20.94
CA TYR A 6 -21.34 21.46 20.80
C TYR A 6 -20.16 21.19 19.85
N HIS A 7 -20.44 21.18 18.54
CA HIS A 7 -19.42 21.58 17.58
C HIS A 7 -19.17 23.06 17.86
N HIS A 8 -18.16 23.36 18.67
CA HIS A 8 -17.56 24.69 18.63
C HIS A 8 -16.93 24.80 17.25
N ASP A 9 -17.68 25.34 16.30
CA ASP A 9 -17.20 25.54 14.95
C ASP A 9 -16.16 26.65 15.01
N MET A 10 -14.89 26.26 15.14
CA MET A 10 -13.81 27.21 15.16
C MET A 10 -13.56 27.70 13.74
N ARG A 11 -13.68 29.02 13.54
CA ARG A 11 -13.32 29.66 12.29
C ARG A 11 -11.83 29.96 12.30
N THR A 12 -11.10 29.34 11.39
CA THR A 12 -9.66 29.57 11.20
C THR A 12 -9.43 30.08 9.79
N THR A 13 -8.57 31.09 9.66
CA THR A 13 -8.05 31.52 8.36
C THR A 13 -6.73 30.82 8.14
N LEU A 14 -6.61 30.07 7.05
CA LEU A 14 -5.41 29.34 6.67
C LEU A 14 -4.98 29.81 5.28
N THR A 15 -3.75 30.28 5.16
CA THR A 15 -3.12 30.55 3.86
C THR A 15 -2.72 29.22 3.23
N LEU A 16 -3.07 29.01 1.96
CA LEU A 16 -2.78 27.78 1.21
C LEU A 16 -2.10 28.16 -0.11
N ASP A 17 -1.14 27.35 -0.54
CA ASP A 17 -0.52 27.48 -1.85
C ASP A 17 -1.52 27.17 -2.97
N ASP A 18 -1.32 27.76 -4.14
CA ASP A 18 -2.24 27.65 -5.28
C ASP A 18 -2.46 26.19 -5.72
N ASP A 19 -1.42 25.36 -5.66
CA ASP A 19 -1.51 23.94 -6.03
C ASP A 19 -2.34 23.13 -5.02
N VAL A 20 -2.26 23.48 -3.73
CA VAL A 20 -3.07 22.86 -2.67
C VAL A 20 -4.53 23.24 -2.84
N VAL A 21 -4.83 24.50 -3.14
CA VAL A 21 -6.19 24.96 -3.41
C VAL A 21 -6.78 24.25 -4.62
N ALA A 22 -6.00 24.09 -5.70
CA ALA A 22 -6.43 23.37 -6.90
C ALA A 22 -6.82 21.91 -6.59
N LYS A 23 -5.93 21.17 -5.89
CA LYS A 23 -6.19 19.78 -5.48
C LYS A 23 -7.41 19.64 -4.57
N LEU A 24 -7.59 20.56 -3.62
CA LEU A 24 -8.76 20.55 -2.74
C LEU A 24 -10.06 20.80 -3.51
N LYS A 25 -10.07 21.68 -4.51
CA LYS A 25 -11.25 21.91 -5.37
C LYS A 25 -11.57 20.70 -6.24
N GLU A 26 -10.56 20.01 -6.75
CA GLU A 26 -10.74 18.76 -7.49
C GLU A 26 -11.36 17.68 -6.61
N GLU A 27 -10.82 17.46 -5.41
CA GLU A 27 -11.35 16.48 -4.45
C GLU A 27 -12.77 16.84 -3.97
N MET A 28 -13.06 18.14 -3.81
CA MET A 28 -14.40 18.62 -3.51
C MET A 28 -15.38 18.26 -4.64
N ARG A 29 -14.99 18.48 -5.91
CA ARG A 29 -15.80 18.13 -7.08
C ARG A 29 -16.00 16.62 -7.20
N ARG A 30 -14.97 15.82 -6.88
CA ARG A 30 -15.02 14.34 -6.94
C ARG A 30 -15.89 13.75 -5.84
N SER A 31 -15.82 14.29 -4.63
CA SER A 31 -16.56 13.78 -3.47
C SER A 31 -17.98 14.34 -3.34
N GLY A 32 -18.26 15.50 -3.94
CA GLY A 32 -19.52 16.22 -3.77
C GLY A 32 -19.69 16.88 -2.40
N GLN A 33 -18.65 16.85 -1.55
CA GLN A 33 -18.67 17.44 -0.21
C GLN A 33 -18.44 18.96 -0.28
N SER A 34 -18.74 19.66 0.82
CA SER A 34 -18.37 21.08 0.93
C SER A 34 -16.85 21.26 1.01
N PHE A 35 -16.36 22.46 0.71
CA PHE A 35 -14.93 22.79 0.83
C PHE A 35 -14.42 22.55 2.26
N LYS A 36 -15.21 22.93 3.28
CA LYS A 36 -14.89 22.71 4.70
C LYS A 36 -14.73 21.23 5.03
N GLU A 37 -15.65 20.39 4.58
CA GLU A 37 -15.60 18.94 4.83
C GLU A 37 -14.41 18.30 4.11
N THR A 38 -14.15 18.73 2.88
CA THR A 38 -13.01 18.27 2.07
C THR A 38 -11.70 18.60 2.77
N VAL A 39 -11.49 19.86 3.17
CA VAL A 39 -10.29 20.31 3.91
C VAL A 39 -10.10 19.52 5.19
N ASN A 40 -11.14 19.41 6.03
CA ASN A 40 -11.04 18.68 7.29
C ASN A 40 -10.75 17.18 7.07
N THR A 41 -11.35 16.57 6.05
CA THR A 41 -11.13 15.16 5.71
C THR A 41 -9.69 14.92 5.27
N VAL A 42 -9.17 15.77 4.39
CA VAL A 42 -7.78 15.68 3.90
C VAL A 42 -6.79 15.90 5.05
N LEU A 43 -6.99 16.92 5.89
CA LEU A 43 -6.12 17.18 7.05
C LEU A 43 -6.14 16.01 8.03
N ARG A 44 -7.32 15.47 8.38
CA ARG A 44 -7.42 14.28 9.27
C ARG A 44 -6.70 13.07 8.69
N LYS A 45 -6.87 12.80 7.39
CA LYS A 45 -6.15 11.70 6.71
C LYS A 45 -4.64 11.92 6.79
N GLY A 46 -4.17 13.14 6.49
CA GLY A 46 -2.74 13.50 6.54
C GLY A 46 -2.12 13.39 7.93
N LEU A 47 -2.85 13.84 8.96
CA LEU A 47 -2.40 13.78 10.36
C LEU A 47 -2.44 12.35 10.93
N ASN A 48 -3.31 11.50 10.40
CA ASN A 48 -3.42 10.09 10.80
C ASN A 48 -2.54 9.15 9.97
N VAL A 49 -1.74 9.65 9.03
CA VAL A 49 -0.75 8.81 8.35
C VAL A 49 0.23 8.32 9.41
N PRO A 50 0.32 6.99 9.66
CA PRO A 50 1.30 6.48 10.60
C PRO A 50 2.67 6.95 10.12
N LYS A 51 3.41 7.65 11.00
CA LYS A 51 4.80 8.04 10.73
C LYS A 51 5.48 6.80 10.19
N LYS A 52 5.94 6.86 8.94
CA LYS A 52 6.48 5.74 8.17
C LYS A 52 7.32 4.89 9.12
N ASN A 53 6.77 3.78 9.62
CA ASN A 53 7.56 2.84 10.38
C ASN A 53 8.70 2.50 9.43
N LYS A 54 9.94 2.60 9.92
CA LYS A 54 11.10 2.14 9.14
C LYS A 54 10.81 0.69 8.84
N PHE A 55 10.25 0.40 7.66
CA PHE A 55 9.99 -0.95 7.24
C PHE A 55 11.36 -1.61 7.24
N GLU A 56 11.54 -2.64 8.08
CA GLU A 56 12.75 -3.42 8.00
C GLU A 56 12.85 -3.94 6.55
N PRO A 57 14.03 -3.85 5.92
CA PRO A 57 14.22 -4.39 4.59
C PRO A 57 13.73 -5.83 4.53
N PHE A 58 13.04 -6.20 3.46
CA PHE A 58 12.65 -7.58 3.24
C PHE A 58 13.89 -8.47 3.21
N LYS A 59 13.99 -9.42 4.16
CA LYS A 59 15.08 -10.39 4.25
C LYS A 59 14.62 -11.73 3.69
N VAL A 60 15.31 -12.22 2.66
CA VAL A 60 15.13 -13.59 2.16
C VAL A 60 15.93 -14.53 3.05
N ASN A 61 15.27 -15.54 3.61
CA ASN A 61 15.93 -16.66 4.30
C ASN A 61 16.00 -17.85 3.34
N PRO A 62 17.09 -18.03 2.59
CA PRO A 62 17.21 -19.15 1.66
C PRO A 62 17.25 -20.47 2.43
N LYS A 63 16.53 -21.48 1.91
CA LYS A 63 16.66 -22.86 2.38
C LYS A 63 17.58 -23.60 1.42
N ASN A 64 18.62 -24.24 1.95
CA ASN A 64 19.42 -25.18 1.16
C ASN A 64 18.59 -26.45 0.96
N LEU A 65 17.99 -26.60 -0.22
CA LEU A 65 17.10 -27.71 -0.51
C LEU A 65 17.83 -29.04 -0.70
N LYS A 66 19.17 -29.04 -0.82
CA LYS A 66 20.01 -30.15 -1.28
C LYS A 66 19.50 -30.76 -2.61
N PRO A 67 20.38 -31.17 -3.52
CA PRO A 67 19.94 -31.92 -4.68
C PRO A 67 19.16 -33.16 -4.21
N ARG A 68 17.89 -33.28 -4.64
CA ARG A 68 17.11 -34.50 -4.41
C ARG A 68 17.64 -35.64 -5.27
N ILE A 69 18.23 -35.28 -6.41
CA ILE A 69 18.82 -36.19 -7.39
C ILE A 69 20.28 -35.79 -7.60
N THR A 70 21.16 -36.77 -7.76
CA THR A 70 22.61 -36.61 -7.98
C THR A 70 22.97 -36.15 -9.40
N ILE A 71 21.97 -35.93 -10.26
CA ILE A 71 22.18 -35.51 -11.66
C ILE A 71 22.31 -34.01 -11.80
N ASP A 72 22.97 -33.63 -12.88
CA ASP A 72 23.14 -32.25 -13.31
C ASP A 72 21.78 -31.66 -13.74
N TYR A 73 21.39 -30.54 -13.12
CA TYR A 73 20.14 -29.85 -13.46
C TYR A 73 20.26 -29.06 -14.78
N ASP A 74 21.47 -28.88 -15.31
CA ASP A 74 21.70 -28.22 -16.59
C ASP A 74 21.44 -29.16 -17.78
N ASN A 75 21.40 -30.48 -17.56
CA ASN A 75 20.96 -31.46 -18.56
C ASN A 75 19.47 -31.78 -18.40
N ILE A 76 18.62 -30.95 -19.01
CA ILE A 76 17.17 -31.06 -18.92
C ILE A 76 16.65 -32.43 -19.41
N GLY A 77 17.24 -33.01 -20.46
CA GLY A 77 16.76 -34.27 -21.04
C GLY A 77 16.88 -35.45 -20.07
N GLU A 78 18.05 -35.61 -19.46
CA GLU A 78 18.32 -36.65 -18.47
C GLU A 78 17.52 -36.43 -17.17
N LEU A 79 17.34 -35.16 -16.79
CA LEU A 79 16.51 -34.78 -15.64
C LEU A 79 15.04 -35.19 -15.81
N LEU A 80 14.46 -34.95 -16.99
CA LEU A 80 13.07 -35.34 -17.28
C LEU A 80 12.91 -36.86 -17.29
N GLU A 81 13.83 -37.59 -17.93
CA GLU A 81 13.78 -39.06 -17.96
C GLU A 81 13.83 -39.66 -16.54
N GLN A 82 14.62 -39.09 -15.64
CA GLN A 82 14.73 -39.60 -14.26
C GLN A 82 13.54 -39.21 -13.35
N ILE A 83 12.89 -38.07 -13.61
CA ILE A 83 11.73 -37.62 -12.84
C ILE A 83 10.44 -38.29 -13.33
N GLU A 84 10.28 -38.45 -14.65
CA GLU A 84 9.02 -38.84 -15.29
C GLU A 84 9.08 -40.25 -15.91
N GLY A 85 10.27 -40.82 -16.09
CA GLY A 85 10.51 -42.15 -16.65
C GLY A 85 10.66 -42.17 -18.19
N PRO A 86 11.08 -43.32 -18.77
CA PRO A 86 11.40 -43.47 -20.20
C PRO A 86 10.18 -43.36 -21.16
N LEU A 87 8.99 -43.11 -20.62
CA LEU A 87 7.75 -42.92 -21.39
C LEU A 87 7.26 -41.47 -21.37
N HIS A 88 8.04 -40.54 -20.82
CA HIS A 88 7.71 -39.12 -20.89
C HIS A 88 7.77 -38.63 -22.34
N ARG A 89 6.73 -37.91 -22.80
CA ARG A 89 6.55 -37.49 -24.19
C ARG A 89 6.10 -36.04 -24.24
#